data_AF-A0A3C1Q112-F1
#
_entry.id   AF-A0A3C1Q112-F1
#
_cell.length_a   1.000
_cell.length_b   1.000
_cell.length_c   1.000
_cell.angle_alpha   90.00
_cell.angle_beta   90.00
_cell.angle_gamma   90.00
#
_symmetry.space_group_name_H-M   'P 1'
#
loop_
_entity.id
_entity.type
_entity.pdbx_description
1 polymer ?
#
loop_
_entity_poly.entity_id
_entity_poly.type
_entity_poly.pdbx_seq_one_letter_code
_entity_poly.pdbx_strand_id
1 'polypeptide(L)'
;MATGDRSFIPGLKRLALEASEGQSIVGSWGHKFAGEDGRLVGYGMMNAPGLTLTNSLILAQKAGVNDPKVRIAIERSTRLLRFYIGKGAIPYGDHQPWYQTHEDNGKCGMAAVLFHLNNEPEGARFFSRMSLASHGSERDTGHTGNFFNILWSLPGVALSGPHASGAWMREFGSWYFDLARTHEGTFVHQGPPNTRHDKYANWDCTGAYLLAYAHPLKKLYITGKSKPLIPQLDHHQAAETIADGRGWSNKYRNEAYDKIGEKDLLKLLSRWSPIVRERAAMALGRRGVSPNKEFIEMLSSNNLETRYGASQALAHTKTPSPEAVNALRKNLDHEDLWLRIESAEALAKIGEPAMSALP
;
A
#
# COMPACT_ATOMS: atom_id res chain seq x y z
N MET A 1 -26.13 -14.57 6.65
CA MET A 1 -25.04 -14.98 7.58
C MET A 1 -25.30 -14.60 9.03
N ALA A 2 -25.61 -13.34 9.36
CA ALA A 2 -25.93 -12.94 10.75
C ALA A 2 -27.43 -13.11 11.09
N THR A 3 -28.32 -12.87 10.12
CA THR A 3 -29.79 -12.93 10.29
C THR A 3 -30.41 -14.26 9.84
N GLY A 4 -29.61 -15.18 9.27
CA GLY A 4 -30.13 -16.40 8.63
C GLY A 4 -30.89 -16.18 7.31
N ASP A 5 -31.24 -14.94 6.96
CA ASP A 5 -31.94 -14.61 5.71
C ASP A 5 -31.13 -15.07 4.47
N ARG A 6 -31.83 -15.65 3.49
CA ARG A 6 -31.27 -16.12 2.21
C ARG A 6 -31.97 -15.51 1.00
N SER A 7 -32.97 -14.66 1.20
CA SER A 7 -33.72 -13.99 0.12
C SER A 7 -32.82 -13.14 -0.77
N PHE A 8 -31.72 -12.60 -0.22
CA PHE A 8 -30.75 -11.80 -0.96
C PHE A 8 -29.81 -12.62 -1.89
N ILE A 9 -29.73 -13.95 -1.71
CA ILE A 9 -28.71 -14.79 -2.38
C ILE A 9 -28.80 -14.71 -3.92
N PRO A 10 -29.98 -14.75 -4.57
CA PRO A 10 -30.07 -14.60 -6.02
C PRO A 10 -29.49 -13.26 -6.51
N GLY A 11 -29.81 -12.16 -5.81
CA GLY A 11 -29.30 -10.82 -6.14
C GLY A 11 -27.78 -10.71 -5.94
N LEU A 12 -27.27 -11.26 -4.84
CA LEU A 12 -25.83 -11.30 -4.57
C LEU A 12 -25.08 -12.15 -5.60
N LYS A 13 -25.62 -13.32 -5.97
CA LYS A 13 -25.04 -14.18 -7.01
C LYS A 13 -24.98 -13.45 -8.35
N ARG A 14 -26.04 -12.74 -8.74
CA ARG A 14 -26.07 -11.93 -9.97
C ARG A 14 -24.95 -10.89 -9.97
N LEU A 15 -24.84 -10.08 -8.91
CA LEU A 15 -23.81 -9.04 -8.80
C LEU A 15 -22.39 -9.61 -8.78
N ALA A 16 -22.18 -10.73 -8.09
CA ALA A 16 -20.88 -11.40 -8.03
C ALA A 16 -20.47 -11.96 -9.40
N LEU A 17 -21.41 -12.54 -10.16
CA LEU A 17 -21.16 -13.02 -11.51
C LEU A 17 -20.87 -11.88 -12.48
N GLU A 18 -21.68 -10.83 -12.45
CA GLU A 18 -21.48 -9.65 -13.28
C GLU A 18 -20.10 -9.01 -13.04
N ALA A 19 -19.69 -8.86 -11.77
CA ALA A 19 -18.35 -8.37 -11.44
C ALA A 19 -17.24 -9.33 -11.90
N SER A 20 -17.45 -10.64 -11.79
CA SER A 20 -16.47 -11.66 -12.18
C SER A 20 -16.29 -11.75 -13.70
N GLU A 21 -17.38 -11.63 -14.45
CA GLU A 21 -17.40 -11.67 -15.91
C GLU A 21 -16.89 -10.35 -16.51
N GLY A 22 -17.11 -9.23 -15.81
CA GLY A 22 -16.58 -7.93 -16.20
C GLY A 22 -15.09 -7.70 -15.90
N GLN A 23 -14.38 -8.72 -15.41
CA GLN A 23 -12.94 -8.66 -15.10
C GLN A 23 -12.09 -8.86 -16.36
N SER A 24 -10.97 -8.15 -16.46
CA SER A 24 -10.00 -8.37 -17.54
C SER A 24 -9.30 -9.73 -17.44
N ILE A 25 -8.67 -10.17 -18.55
CA ILE A 25 -7.89 -11.41 -18.60
C ILE A 25 -6.74 -11.47 -17.59
N VAL A 26 -6.21 -10.32 -17.17
CA VAL A 26 -5.12 -10.21 -16.20
C VAL A 26 -5.60 -10.09 -14.75
N GLY A 27 -6.91 -10.06 -14.52
CA GLY A 27 -7.49 -10.03 -13.16
C GLY A 27 -7.81 -8.64 -12.64
N SER A 28 -7.91 -7.64 -13.51
CA SER A 28 -8.15 -6.24 -13.14
C SER A 28 -9.52 -5.72 -13.58
N TRP A 29 -9.89 -4.56 -13.05
CA TRP A 29 -11.07 -3.79 -13.47
C TRP A 29 -10.66 -2.37 -13.85
N GLY A 30 -11.48 -1.74 -14.69
CA GLY A 30 -11.27 -0.38 -15.17
C GLY A 30 -12.50 0.50 -14.93
N HIS A 31 -12.58 1.60 -15.67
CA HIS A 31 -13.73 2.51 -15.63
C HIS A 31 -15.02 1.88 -16.16
N LYS A 32 -14.89 0.83 -16.98
CA LYS A 32 -15.97 -0.06 -17.42
C LYS A 32 -15.50 -1.51 -17.27
N PHE A 33 -16.45 -2.43 -17.34
CA PHE A 33 -16.15 -3.85 -17.44
C PHE A 33 -15.43 -4.19 -18.74
N ALA A 34 -14.70 -5.30 -18.71
CA ALA A 34 -13.95 -5.79 -19.85
C ALA A 34 -14.87 -6.10 -21.05
N GLY A 35 -14.32 -5.90 -22.25
CA GLY A 35 -14.98 -6.25 -23.50
C GLY A 35 -14.90 -7.74 -23.80
N GLU A 36 -15.47 -8.17 -24.93
CA GLU A 36 -15.47 -9.57 -25.36
C GLU A 36 -14.06 -10.14 -25.59
N ASP A 37 -13.09 -9.29 -25.93
CA ASP A 37 -11.67 -9.64 -26.06
C ASP A 37 -10.95 -9.78 -24.69
N GLY A 38 -11.69 -9.54 -23.59
CA GLY A 38 -11.21 -9.56 -22.22
C GLY A 38 -10.25 -8.42 -21.85
N ARG A 39 -10.15 -7.38 -22.70
CA ARG A 39 -9.42 -6.14 -22.39
C ARG A 39 -10.33 -5.16 -21.68
N LEU A 40 -9.73 -4.29 -20.86
CA LEU A 40 -10.47 -3.24 -20.16
C LEU A 40 -11.04 -2.23 -21.17
N VAL A 41 -12.32 -1.91 -21.02
CA VAL A 41 -12.97 -0.84 -21.78
C VAL A 41 -12.89 0.47 -20.97
N GLY A 42 -12.69 1.59 -21.66
CA GLY A 42 -12.54 2.90 -21.05
C GLY A 42 -11.09 3.21 -20.66
N TYR A 43 -10.91 4.13 -19.71
CA TYR A 43 -9.59 4.69 -19.39
C TYR A 43 -8.80 3.78 -18.43
N GLY A 44 -8.25 2.67 -18.93
CA GLY A 44 -7.27 1.86 -18.23
C GLY A 44 -7.73 1.20 -16.93
N MET A 45 -6.76 0.56 -16.24
CA MET A 45 -6.95 -0.16 -14.99
C MET A 45 -7.22 0.78 -13.81
N MET A 46 -7.98 0.31 -12.82
CA MET A 46 -8.21 1.00 -11.56
C MET A 46 -8.10 0.04 -10.36
N ASN A 47 -7.02 0.16 -9.58
CA ASN A 47 -6.81 -0.71 -8.43
C ASN A 47 -7.82 -0.49 -7.29
N ALA A 48 -8.27 0.74 -7.01
CA ALA A 48 -9.23 0.97 -5.91
C ALA A 48 -10.59 0.27 -6.13
N PRO A 49 -11.25 0.38 -7.30
CA PRO A 49 -12.39 -0.46 -7.65
C PRO A 49 -12.05 -1.95 -7.65
N GLY A 50 -10.91 -2.37 -8.21
CA GLY A 50 -10.51 -3.78 -8.25
C GLY A 50 -10.36 -4.41 -6.86
N LEU A 51 -9.76 -3.69 -5.91
CA LEU A 51 -9.65 -4.09 -4.50
C LEU A 51 -11.03 -4.20 -3.83
N THR A 52 -11.92 -3.25 -4.11
CA THR A 52 -13.28 -3.24 -3.55
C THR A 52 -14.10 -4.41 -4.09
N LEU A 53 -14.05 -4.65 -5.41
CA LEU A 53 -14.72 -5.76 -6.06
C LEU A 53 -14.18 -7.10 -5.56
N THR A 54 -12.87 -7.26 -5.43
CA THR A 54 -12.27 -8.52 -4.94
C THR A 54 -12.64 -8.80 -3.49
N ASN A 55 -12.59 -7.80 -2.60
CA ASN A 55 -13.12 -7.93 -1.24
C ASN A 55 -14.60 -8.38 -1.26
N SER A 56 -15.40 -7.79 -2.14
CA SER A 56 -16.83 -8.10 -2.26
C SER A 56 -17.08 -9.52 -2.77
N LEU A 57 -16.29 -10.00 -3.73
CA LEU A 57 -16.34 -11.37 -4.25
C LEU A 57 -15.96 -12.39 -3.16
N ILE A 58 -14.91 -12.13 -2.39
CA ILE A 58 -14.50 -12.99 -1.26
C ILE A 58 -15.63 -13.05 -0.22
N LEU A 59 -16.24 -11.91 0.12
CA LEU A 59 -17.38 -11.87 1.05
C LEU A 59 -18.63 -12.55 0.48
N ALA A 60 -18.86 -12.47 -0.83
CA ALA A 60 -19.96 -13.17 -1.50
C ALA A 60 -19.78 -14.70 -1.41
N GLN A 61 -18.57 -15.21 -1.61
CA GLN A 61 -18.26 -16.63 -1.37
C GLN A 61 -18.54 -17.02 0.08
N LYS A 62 -18.05 -16.24 1.05
CA LYS A 62 -18.34 -16.51 2.47
C LYS A 62 -19.84 -16.46 2.80
N ALA A 63 -20.63 -15.67 2.06
CA ALA A 63 -22.08 -15.60 2.18
C ALA A 63 -22.84 -16.76 1.49
N GLY A 64 -22.14 -17.65 0.77
CA GLY A 64 -22.71 -18.83 0.14
C GLY A 64 -22.83 -18.77 -1.39
N VAL A 65 -22.21 -17.80 -2.06
CA VAL A 65 -22.12 -17.78 -3.53
C VAL A 65 -21.03 -18.76 -3.99
N ASN A 66 -21.45 -19.98 -4.32
CA ASN A 66 -20.58 -21.06 -4.79
C ASN A 66 -20.63 -21.14 -6.32
N ASP A 67 -19.87 -20.28 -6.99
CA ASP A 67 -19.73 -20.30 -8.45
C ASP A 67 -18.24 -20.32 -8.86
N PRO A 68 -17.81 -21.20 -9.79
CA PRO A 68 -16.43 -21.26 -10.24
C PRO A 68 -15.91 -19.93 -10.81
N LYS A 69 -16.74 -19.14 -11.49
CA LYS A 69 -16.34 -17.86 -12.08
C LYS A 69 -15.87 -16.87 -11.01
N VAL A 70 -16.57 -16.82 -9.88
CA VAL A 70 -16.21 -15.99 -8.72
C VAL A 70 -14.85 -16.40 -8.15
N ARG A 71 -14.61 -17.71 -7.99
CA ARG A 71 -13.31 -18.22 -7.50
C ARG A 71 -12.16 -17.88 -8.45
N ILE A 72 -12.38 -18.04 -9.75
CA ILE A 72 -11.39 -17.70 -10.77
C ILE A 72 -11.08 -16.20 -10.75
N ALA A 73 -12.10 -15.34 -10.61
CA ALA A 73 -11.90 -13.90 -10.57
C ALA A 73 -11.11 -13.45 -9.33
N ILE A 74 -11.38 -14.03 -8.16
CA ILE A 74 -10.62 -13.78 -6.93
C ILE A 74 -9.14 -14.15 -7.15
N GLU A 75 -8.86 -15.36 -7.64
CA GLU A 75 -7.47 -15.81 -7.82
C GLU A 75 -6.70 -14.98 -8.85
N ARG A 76 -7.36 -14.57 -9.95
CA ARG A 76 -6.71 -13.69 -10.93
C ARG A 76 -6.36 -12.33 -10.31
N SER A 77 -7.28 -11.73 -9.55
CA SER A 77 -7.03 -10.43 -8.93
C SER A 77 -5.99 -10.50 -7.83
N THR A 78 -6.03 -11.53 -6.97
CA THR A 78 -5.03 -11.68 -5.90
C THR A 78 -3.65 -11.94 -6.48
N ARG A 79 -3.54 -12.74 -7.55
CA ARG A 79 -2.27 -12.94 -8.27
C ARG A 79 -1.66 -11.61 -8.77
N LEU A 80 -2.48 -10.73 -9.34
CA LEU A 80 -2.03 -9.39 -9.76
C LEU A 80 -1.58 -8.57 -8.54
N LEU A 81 -2.37 -8.54 -7.47
CA LEU A 81 -2.09 -7.72 -6.29
C LEU A 81 -0.88 -8.22 -5.46
N ARG A 82 -0.60 -9.54 -5.49
CA ARG A 82 0.59 -10.13 -4.86
C ARG A 82 1.88 -9.51 -5.38
N PHE A 83 1.87 -8.99 -6.62
CA PHE A 83 3.01 -8.28 -7.17
C PHE A 83 3.48 -7.15 -6.26
N TYR A 84 2.60 -6.41 -5.60
CA TYR A 84 2.96 -5.22 -4.81
C TYR A 84 3.47 -5.54 -3.39
N ILE A 85 3.34 -6.79 -2.92
CA ILE A 85 3.76 -7.18 -1.57
C ILE A 85 5.27 -6.97 -1.40
N GLY A 86 5.68 -6.19 -0.40
CA GLY A 86 7.09 -5.89 -0.11
C GLY A 86 7.70 -4.80 -0.99
N LYS A 87 6.97 -4.34 -2.02
CA LYS A 87 7.52 -3.44 -3.05
C LYS A 87 7.03 -2.01 -2.96
N GLY A 88 5.84 -1.76 -2.44
CA GLY A 88 5.33 -0.39 -2.32
C GLY A 88 3.84 -0.35 -2.04
N ALA A 89 3.30 0.87 -1.95
CA ALA A 89 1.86 1.04 -1.91
C ALA A 89 1.25 0.68 -3.28
N ILE A 90 -0.01 0.26 -3.27
CA ILE A 90 -0.72 -0.07 -4.51
C ILE A 90 -0.96 1.23 -5.29
N PRO A 91 -0.53 1.34 -6.56
CA PRO A 91 -0.64 2.57 -7.32
C PRO A 91 -2.05 2.77 -7.90
N TYR A 92 -2.29 3.94 -8.49
CA TYR A 92 -3.41 4.09 -9.43
C TYR A 92 -3.08 3.32 -10.71
N GLY A 93 -4.04 2.60 -11.28
CA GLY A 93 -3.87 1.87 -12.54
C GLY A 93 -2.68 0.91 -12.59
N ASP A 94 -2.20 0.64 -13.80
CA ASP A 94 -1.12 -0.32 -14.08
C ASP A 94 0.21 0.41 -14.11
N HIS A 95 0.70 0.74 -12.92
CA HIS A 95 1.94 1.47 -12.72
C HIS A 95 2.86 0.69 -11.78
N GLN A 96 4.11 1.14 -11.71
CA GLN A 96 5.07 0.67 -10.72
C GLN A 96 4.54 0.83 -9.28
N PRO A 97 4.99 0.00 -8.33
CA PRO A 97 4.70 0.17 -6.92
C PRO A 97 4.95 1.61 -6.47
N TRP A 98 4.04 2.15 -5.67
CA TRP A 98 4.09 3.55 -5.26
C TRP A 98 5.04 3.73 -4.08
N TYR A 99 6.09 4.52 -4.28
CA TYR A 99 7.15 4.78 -3.30
C TYR A 99 7.03 6.12 -2.55
N GLN A 100 6.09 7.00 -2.93
CA GLN A 100 6.07 8.35 -2.34
C GLN A 100 5.44 8.37 -0.94
N THR A 101 4.43 7.54 -0.71
CA THR A 101 3.65 7.45 0.52
C THR A 101 3.29 6.00 0.81
N HIS A 102 3.03 5.67 2.08
CA HIS A 102 2.66 4.31 2.49
C HIS A 102 1.22 3.95 2.10
N GLU A 103 0.44 4.94 1.68
CA GLU A 103 -0.95 4.79 1.24
C GLU A 103 -1.31 5.86 0.21
N ASP A 104 -2.27 5.54 -0.65
CA ASP A 104 -3.02 6.48 -1.47
C ASP A 104 -4.45 5.96 -1.67
N ASN A 105 -5.47 6.75 -1.29
CA ASN A 105 -6.89 6.40 -1.40
C ASN A 105 -7.30 5.09 -0.69
N GLY A 106 -6.66 4.75 0.44
CA GLY A 106 -7.01 3.60 1.27
C GLY A 106 -6.74 2.24 0.63
N LYS A 107 -6.00 2.17 -0.48
CA LYS A 107 -5.75 0.95 -1.24
C LYS A 107 -4.93 -0.08 -0.45
N CYS A 108 -3.93 0.33 0.32
CA CYS A 108 -3.21 -0.58 1.21
C CYS A 108 -4.14 -1.08 2.33
N GLY A 109 -4.99 -0.23 2.89
CA GLY A 109 -6.03 -0.64 3.84
C GLY A 109 -6.99 -1.69 3.27
N MET A 110 -7.52 -1.44 2.07
CA MET A 110 -8.38 -2.40 1.35
C MET A 110 -7.66 -3.71 1.06
N ALA A 111 -6.37 -3.65 0.68
CA ALA A 111 -5.56 -4.83 0.38
C ALA A 111 -5.25 -5.66 1.63
N ALA A 112 -4.95 -5.01 2.75
CA ALA A 112 -4.74 -5.68 4.03
C ALA A 112 -5.98 -6.52 4.41
N VAL A 113 -7.17 -5.93 4.30
CA VAL A 113 -8.44 -6.62 4.52
C VAL A 113 -8.66 -7.73 3.49
N LEU A 114 -8.40 -7.48 2.20
CA LEU A 114 -8.55 -8.48 1.13
C LEU A 114 -7.73 -9.73 1.41
N PHE A 115 -6.42 -9.56 1.64
CA PHE A 115 -5.52 -10.69 1.89
C PHE A 115 -5.86 -11.38 3.21
N HIS A 116 -6.30 -10.64 4.24
CA HIS A 116 -6.82 -11.24 5.46
C HIS A 116 -8.04 -12.14 5.18
N LEU A 117 -9.03 -11.65 4.43
CA LEU A 117 -10.24 -12.40 4.10
C LEU A 117 -9.96 -13.61 3.21
N ASN A 118 -8.92 -13.53 2.38
CA ASN A 118 -8.46 -14.63 1.50
C ASN A 118 -7.48 -15.60 2.19
N ASN A 119 -7.20 -15.45 3.49
CA ASN A 119 -6.25 -16.27 4.24
C ASN A 119 -4.80 -16.22 3.70
N GLU A 120 -4.37 -15.05 3.24
CA GLU A 120 -3.02 -14.81 2.73
C GLU A 120 -2.23 -13.91 3.70
N PRO A 121 -1.50 -14.49 4.67
CA PRO A 121 -0.90 -13.74 5.78
C PRO A 121 0.21 -12.79 5.33
N GLU A 122 0.97 -13.12 4.28
CA GLU A 122 2.06 -12.28 3.78
C GLU A 122 1.55 -10.91 3.30
N GLY A 123 0.54 -10.89 2.43
CA GLY A 123 -0.08 -9.67 1.94
C GLY A 123 -0.79 -8.91 3.06
N ALA A 124 -1.53 -9.62 3.93
CA ALA A 124 -2.21 -9.00 5.06
C ALA A 124 -1.21 -8.30 6.01
N ARG A 125 -0.06 -8.94 6.29
CA ARG A 125 0.99 -8.40 7.15
C ARG A 125 1.62 -7.16 6.55
N PHE A 126 2.05 -7.23 5.28
CA PHE A 126 2.69 -6.11 4.61
C PHE A 126 1.77 -4.89 4.54
N PHE A 127 0.56 -5.05 3.98
CA PHE A 127 -0.34 -3.91 3.77
C PHE A 127 -0.97 -3.38 5.06
N SER A 128 -1.13 -4.21 6.10
CA SER A 128 -1.51 -3.73 7.44
C SER A 128 -0.42 -2.85 8.04
N ARG A 129 0.86 -3.25 7.89
CA ARG A 129 2.00 -2.44 8.37
C ARG A 129 2.15 -1.13 7.58
N MET A 130 1.90 -1.15 6.27
CA MET A 130 1.82 0.06 5.44
C MET A 130 0.69 0.98 5.89
N SER A 131 -0.47 0.42 6.24
CA SER A 131 -1.60 1.18 6.79
C SER A 131 -1.26 1.83 8.14
N LEU A 132 -0.53 1.12 9.00
CA LEU A 132 -0.05 1.66 10.29
C LEU A 132 0.97 2.79 10.10
N ALA A 133 1.90 2.64 9.15
CA ALA A 133 2.88 3.68 8.84
C ALA A 133 2.26 4.91 8.16
N SER A 134 1.12 4.76 7.48
CA SER A 134 0.44 5.90 6.88
C SER A 134 -0.38 6.69 7.90
N HIS A 135 -0.02 7.96 8.10
CA HIS A 135 -0.72 8.92 8.95
C HIS A 135 -0.38 10.36 8.54
N GLY A 136 -1.01 11.35 9.19
CA GLY A 136 -0.81 12.77 8.89
C GLY A 136 -1.09 13.09 7.42
N SER A 137 -0.17 13.85 6.82
CA SER A 137 -0.31 14.33 5.44
C SER A 137 -0.43 13.22 4.38
N GLU A 138 -0.01 11.99 4.66
CA GLU A 138 -0.22 10.86 3.73
C GLU A 138 -1.71 10.48 3.61
N ARG A 139 -2.51 10.75 4.65
CA ARG A 139 -3.94 10.42 4.67
C ARG A 139 -4.85 11.59 4.36
N ASP A 140 -4.32 12.81 4.42
CA ASP A 140 -5.09 14.03 4.21
C ASP A 140 -5.51 14.27 2.75
N THR A 141 -4.94 13.56 1.77
CA THR A 141 -5.21 13.82 0.34
C THR A 141 -5.69 12.57 -0.39
N GLY A 142 -6.21 12.73 -1.62
CA GLY A 142 -6.69 11.62 -2.44
C GLY A 142 -7.62 12.10 -3.55
N HIS A 143 -8.06 11.17 -4.41
CA HIS A 143 -8.95 11.44 -5.53
C HIS A 143 -10.37 11.83 -5.08
N THR A 144 -10.80 11.31 -3.93
CA THR A 144 -12.07 11.62 -3.26
C THR A 144 -11.83 12.37 -1.95
N GLY A 145 -10.97 13.39 -2.01
CA GLY A 145 -10.40 14.00 -0.82
C GLY A 145 -9.70 12.93 0.03
N ASN A 146 -9.83 13.02 1.35
CA ASN A 146 -9.29 12.03 2.29
C ASN A 146 -10.25 10.85 2.60
N PHE A 147 -11.46 10.81 2.03
CA PHE A 147 -12.51 9.91 2.48
C PHE A 147 -12.07 8.44 2.50
N PHE A 148 -11.55 7.92 1.39
CA PHE A 148 -11.11 6.53 1.32
C PHE A 148 -9.89 6.24 2.19
N ASN A 149 -9.00 7.23 2.36
CA ASN A 149 -7.86 7.13 3.26
C ASN A 149 -8.29 6.99 4.71
N ILE A 150 -9.37 7.64 5.13
CA ILE A 150 -9.91 7.51 6.49
C ILE A 150 -10.74 6.23 6.63
N LEU A 151 -11.63 5.95 5.67
CA LEU A 151 -12.51 4.77 5.70
C LEU A 151 -11.73 3.46 5.85
N TRP A 152 -10.63 3.31 5.13
CA TRP A 152 -9.82 2.09 5.13
C TRP A 152 -8.60 2.14 6.04
N SER A 153 -8.48 3.18 6.89
CA SER A 153 -7.40 3.28 7.87
C SER A 153 -7.47 2.16 8.92
N LEU A 154 -8.40 2.25 9.87
CA LEU A 154 -8.52 1.28 10.96
C LEU A 154 -8.80 -0.16 10.53
N PRO A 155 -9.62 -0.46 9.50
CA PRO A 155 -9.77 -1.83 9.01
C PRO A 155 -8.42 -2.47 8.63
N GLY A 156 -7.51 -1.69 8.03
CA GLY A 156 -6.16 -2.16 7.72
C GLY A 156 -5.23 -2.20 8.94
N VAL A 157 -5.20 -1.13 9.74
CA VAL A 157 -4.32 -1.00 10.92
C VAL A 157 -4.61 -2.08 11.97
N ALA A 158 -5.88 -2.34 12.25
CA ALA A 158 -6.29 -3.21 13.35
C ALA A 158 -5.95 -4.69 13.14
N LEU A 159 -5.64 -5.11 11.90
CA LEU A 159 -5.12 -6.45 11.63
C LEU A 159 -3.75 -6.67 12.32
N SER A 160 -2.95 -5.61 12.51
CA SER A 160 -1.69 -5.63 13.24
C SER A 160 -1.86 -5.62 14.77
N GLY A 161 -3.08 -5.49 15.26
CA GLY A 161 -3.43 -5.67 16.67
C GLY A 161 -3.65 -4.41 17.49
N PRO A 162 -4.00 -4.58 18.78
CA PRO A 162 -4.43 -3.46 19.62
C PRO A 162 -3.30 -2.43 19.88
N HIS A 163 -2.04 -2.86 19.95
CA HIS A 163 -0.93 -1.91 20.06
C HIS A 163 -0.75 -1.06 18.80
N ALA A 164 -0.96 -1.64 17.61
CA ALA A 164 -0.96 -0.90 16.35
C ALA A 164 -2.09 0.13 16.30
N SER A 165 -3.34 -0.29 16.54
CA SER A 165 -4.50 0.62 16.56
C SER A 165 -4.34 1.72 17.60
N GLY A 166 -3.88 1.38 18.81
CA GLY A 166 -3.65 2.35 19.87
C GLY A 166 -2.54 3.35 19.55
N ALA A 167 -1.44 2.90 18.94
CA ALA A 167 -0.35 3.79 18.52
C ALA A 167 -0.80 4.74 17.40
N TRP A 168 -1.55 4.22 16.41
CA TRP A 168 -2.07 5.03 15.31
C TRP A 168 -3.10 6.06 15.78
N MET A 169 -3.98 5.68 16.72
CA MET A 169 -4.91 6.63 17.33
C MET A 169 -4.17 7.74 18.08
N ARG A 170 -3.13 7.42 18.84
CA ARG A 170 -2.32 8.44 19.52
C ARG A 170 -1.58 9.37 18.56
N GLU A 171 -1.05 8.86 17.44
CA GLU A 171 -0.29 9.68 16.47
C GLU A 171 -1.22 10.61 15.66
N PHE A 172 -2.34 10.07 15.18
CA PHE A 172 -3.17 10.74 14.17
C PHE A 172 -4.66 10.61 14.44
N GLY A 173 -5.14 9.39 14.69
CA GLY A 173 -6.57 9.10 14.68
C GLY A 173 -7.37 9.90 15.72
N SER A 174 -6.89 10.05 16.95
CA SER A 174 -7.67 10.68 18.03
C SER A 174 -8.00 12.15 17.72
N TRP A 175 -6.99 12.99 17.47
CA TRP A 175 -7.23 14.40 17.19
C TRP A 175 -7.98 14.60 15.88
N TYR A 176 -7.69 13.77 14.86
CA TYR A 176 -8.34 13.86 13.57
C TYR A 176 -9.84 13.52 13.66
N PHE A 177 -10.18 12.48 14.43
CA PHE A 177 -11.56 12.06 14.64
C PHE A 177 -12.33 13.07 15.49
N ASP A 178 -11.66 13.74 16.43
CA ASP A 178 -12.28 14.80 17.22
C ASP A 178 -12.56 16.05 16.39
N LEU A 179 -11.66 16.46 15.48
CA LEU A 179 -11.92 17.57 14.55
C LEU A 179 -13.04 17.27 13.54
N ALA A 180 -13.21 16.00 13.16
CA ALA A 180 -14.28 15.59 12.26
C ALA A 180 -15.66 15.55 12.91
N ARG A 181 -15.75 15.53 14.25
CA ARG A 181 -17.00 15.35 14.97
C ARG A 181 -17.74 16.67 15.16
N THR A 182 -19.04 16.70 14.84
CA THR A 182 -19.91 17.84 15.14
C THR A 182 -20.48 17.75 16.55
N HIS A 183 -21.10 18.83 17.03
CA HIS A 183 -21.75 18.86 18.34
C HIS A 183 -23.01 17.98 18.43
N GLU A 184 -23.58 17.60 17.28
CA GLU A 184 -24.68 16.63 17.17
C GLU A 184 -24.20 15.18 17.13
N GLY A 185 -22.88 14.95 17.15
CA GLY A 185 -22.29 13.61 17.13
C GLY A 185 -22.18 12.97 15.75
N THR A 186 -22.42 13.72 14.67
CA THR A 186 -22.11 13.28 13.30
C THR A 186 -20.64 13.55 12.96
N PHE A 187 -20.16 13.00 11.84
CA PHE A 187 -18.80 13.24 11.36
C PHE A 187 -18.82 13.83 9.95
N VAL A 188 -18.18 14.98 9.78
CA VAL A 188 -18.09 15.68 8.49
C VAL A 188 -16.86 15.27 7.70
N HIS A 189 -16.93 15.42 6.38
CA HIS A 189 -15.76 15.35 5.53
C HIS A 189 -14.79 16.51 5.85
N GLN A 190 -13.57 16.20 6.29
CA GLN A 190 -12.55 17.23 6.57
C GLN A 190 -11.89 17.77 5.29
N GLY A 191 -11.87 16.98 4.21
CA GLY A 191 -11.24 17.37 2.95
C GLY A 191 -9.71 17.51 2.99
N PRO A 192 -9.06 17.66 1.83
CA PRO A 192 -7.63 17.91 1.78
C PRO A 192 -7.28 19.32 2.28
N PRO A 193 -6.11 19.53 2.91
CA PRO A 193 -5.63 20.84 3.38
C PRO A 193 -5.17 21.69 2.18
N ASN A 194 -6.11 22.05 1.31
CA ASN A 194 -5.88 22.79 0.08
C ASN A 194 -6.98 23.84 -0.11
N THR A 195 -6.63 24.96 -0.74
CA THR A 195 -7.56 26.04 -1.08
C THR A 195 -8.45 25.72 -2.30
N ARG A 196 -8.26 24.56 -2.93
CA ARG A 196 -9.09 24.13 -4.07
C ARG A 196 -10.48 23.72 -3.61
N HIS A 197 -11.46 23.96 -4.47
CA HIS A 197 -12.83 23.51 -4.27
C HIS A 197 -12.87 21.99 -4.10
N ASP A 198 -13.31 21.55 -2.92
CA ASP A 198 -13.55 20.16 -2.61
C ASP A 198 -15.00 19.79 -2.97
N LYS A 199 -15.16 18.94 -3.98
CA LYS A 199 -16.46 18.46 -4.45
C LYS A 199 -17.20 17.61 -3.40
N TYR A 200 -16.51 17.17 -2.35
CA TYR A 200 -17.01 16.25 -1.33
C TYR A 200 -17.21 16.93 0.04
N ALA A 201 -17.05 18.25 0.13
CA ALA A 201 -17.10 19.01 1.39
C ALA A 201 -18.37 18.78 2.23
N ASN A 202 -19.50 18.46 1.59
CA ASN A 202 -20.79 18.27 2.25
C ASN A 202 -21.15 16.80 2.50
N TRP A 203 -20.18 15.87 2.37
CA TRP A 203 -20.44 14.46 2.64
C TRP A 203 -20.59 14.17 4.12
N ASP A 204 -21.67 13.47 4.47
CA ASP A 204 -21.81 12.80 5.76
C ASP A 204 -20.87 11.59 5.81
N CYS A 205 -19.86 11.66 6.67
CA CYS A 205 -18.87 10.61 6.86
C CYS A 205 -19.14 9.75 8.11
N THR A 206 -20.25 9.97 8.83
CA THR A 206 -20.56 9.33 10.12
C THR A 206 -20.38 7.81 10.08
N GLY A 207 -20.88 7.16 9.02
CA GLY A 207 -20.73 5.70 8.85
C GLY A 207 -19.26 5.23 8.79
N ALA A 208 -18.38 5.99 8.13
CA ALA A 208 -16.96 5.64 8.00
C ALA A 208 -16.25 5.66 9.37
N TYR A 209 -16.52 6.67 10.19
CA TYR A 209 -15.96 6.80 11.54
C TYR A 209 -16.56 5.78 12.51
N LEU A 210 -17.86 5.49 12.39
CA LEU A 210 -18.51 4.45 13.21
C LEU A 210 -17.96 3.05 12.93
N LEU A 211 -17.58 2.73 11.70
CA LEU A 211 -16.91 1.46 11.39
C LEU A 211 -15.58 1.32 12.14
N ALA A 212 -14.84 2.42 12.26
CA ALA A 212 -13.61 2.48 13.05
C ALA A 212 -13.89 2.26 14.55
N TYR A 213 -14.87 2.96 15.14
CA TYR A 213 -15.25 2.77 16.55
C TYR A 213 -15.87 1.40 16.84
N ALA A 214 -16.47 0.75 15.85
CA ALA A 214 -17.08 -0.57 15.99
C ALA A 214 -16.05 -1.72 15.96
N HIS A 215 -14.78 -1.45 15.71
CA HIS A 215 -13.75 -2.49 15.62
C HIS A 215 -13.60 -3.38 16.87
N PRO A 216 -13.73 -2.86 18.12
CA PRO A 216 -13.73 -3.71 19.31
C PRO A 216 -14.92 -4.70 19.36
N LEU A 217 -16.02 -4.41 18.67
CA LEU A 217 -17.23 -5.25 18.69
C LEU A 217 -17.07 -6.54 17.87
N LYS A 218 -16.15 -6.56 16.88
CA LYS A 218 -15.81 -7.73 16.06
C LYS A 218 -17.03 -8.39 15.40
N LYS A 219 -18.00 -7.58 14.96
CA LYS A 219 -19.28 -8.08 14.41
C LYS A 219 -19.26 -8.29 12.90
N LEU A 220 -18.47 -7.51 12.16
CA LEU A 220 -18.35 -7.60 10.70
C LEU A 220 -16.97 -8.12 10.30
N TYR A 221 -16.87 -8.73 9.12
CA TYR A 221 -15.59 -9.21 8.58
C TYR A 221 -14.55 -8.08 8.47
N ILE A 222 -14.98 -6.89 8.05
CA ILE A 222 -14.12 -5.69 7.94
C ILE A 222 -13.85 -5.00 9.28
N THR A 223 -14.51 -5.42 10.37
CA THR A 223 -14.30 -4.88 11.73
C THR A 223 -13.79 -5.95 12.70
N GLY A 224 -13.15 -7.01 12.19
CA GLY A 224 -12.44 -7.99 13.01
C GLY A 224 -13.25 -9.20 13.47
N LYS A 225 -14.35 -9.56 12.78
CA LYS A 225 -15.10 -10.81 13.05
C LYS A 225 -14.20 -12.05 12.93
N SER A 226 -13.30 -12.06 11.96
CA SER A 226 -12.31 -13.13 11.77
C SER A 226 -11.00 -12.76 12.44
N LYS A 227 -10.38 -13.73 13.13
CA LYS A 227 -9.06 -13.54 13.75
C LYS A 227 -7.99 -13.45 12.65
N PRO A 228 -7.10 -12.43 12.65
CA PRO A 228 -6.00 -12.36 11.71
C PRO A 228 -5.02 -13.53 11.85
N LEU A 229 -4.48 -14.02 10.73
CA LEU A 229 -3.42 -15.04 10.67
C LEU A 229 -2.02 -14.41 10.62
N ILE A 230 -1.88 -13.18 11.09
CA ILE A 230 -0.61 -12.44 11.08
C ILE A 230 -0.15 -12.16 12.52
N PRO A 231 1.17 -12.11 12.77
CA PRO A 231 1.72 -11.70 14.05
C PRO A 231 1.18 -10.33 14.45
N GLN A 232 0.78 -10.20 15.72
CA GLN A 232 0.36 -8.92 16.28
C GLN A 232 1.60 -8.15 16.70
N LEU A 233 1.65 -6.86 16.42
CA LEU A 233 2.77 -6.01 16.81
C LEU A 233 2.72 -5.75 18.32
N ASP A 234 3.87 -5.82 18.97
CA ASP A 234 4.03 -5.31 20.33
C ASP A 234 4.09 -3.77 20.34
N HIS A 235 4.23 -3.19 21.53
CA HIS A 235 4.31 -1.74 21.70
C HIS A 235 5.51 -1.11 20.96
N HIS A 236 6.67 -1.77 20.98
CA HIS A 236 7.88 -1.27 20.34
C HIS A 236 7.76 -1.31 18.82
N GLN A 237 7.35 -2.44 18.26
CA GLN A 237 7.16 -2.62 16.83
C GLN A 237 6.10 -1.67 16.25
N ALA A 238 5.03 -1.42 17.00
CA ALA A 238 4.01 -0.45 16.62
C ALA A 238 4.58 0.98 16.61
N ALA A 239 5.32 1.38 17.64
CA ALA A 239 5.95 2.70 17.72
C ALA A 239 6.99 2.92 16.62
N GLU A 240 7.80 1.91 16.32
CA GLU A 240 8.75 1.90 15.21
C GLU A 240 8.06 2.09 13.86
N THR A 241 6.94 1.39 13.63
CA THR A 241 6.19 1.51 12.37
C THR A 241 5.54 2.89 12.23
N ILE A 242 5.06 3.49 13.34
CA ILE A 242 4.59 4.88 13.34
C ILE A 242 5.73 5.84 12.99
N ALA A 243 6.92 5.62 13.55
CA ALA A 243 8.09 6.45 13.27
C ALA A 243 8.50 6.42 11.79
N ASP A 244 8.40 5.25 11.13
CA ASP A 244 8.66 5.09 9.69
C ASP A 244 7.74 5.98 8.82
N GLY A 245 6.55 6.33 9.32
CA GLY A 245 5.58 7.21 8.66
C GLY A 245 5.83 8.71 8.79
N ARG A 246 6.71 9.14 9.70
CA ARG A 246 6.88 10.56 10.03
C ARG A 246 7.72 11.31 9.00
N GLY A 247 7.59 12.64 9.04
CA GLY A 247 8.51 13.54 8.34
C GLY A 247 8.22 13.76 6.86
N TRP A 248 7.05 13.35 6.38
CA TRP A 248 6.62 13.63 5.01
C TRP A 248 5.36 14.48 4.96
N SER A 249 5.35 15.47 4.07
CA SER A 249 4.17 16.20 3.65
C SER A 249 4.35 16.64 2.20
N ASN A 250 3.26 17.00 1.52
CA ASN A 250 3.34 17.51 0.15
C ASN A 250 4.22 18.76 0.00
N LYS A 251 4.28 19.62 1.03
CA LYS A 251 5.04 20.87 1.03
C LYS A 251 6.52 20.66 1.41
N TYR A 252 6.79 19.75 2.34
CA TYR A 252 8.12 19.52 2.92
C TYR A 252 8.59 18.08 2.69
N ARG A 253 8.52 17.61 1.44
CA ARG A 253 8.75 16.19 1.08
C ARG A 253 10.12 15.65 1.49
N ASN A 254 11.14 16.51 1.51
CA ASN A 254 12.53 16.13 1.68
C ASN A 254 13.12 16.52 3.05
N GLU A 255 12.49 17.48 3.73
CA GLU A 255 13.11 18.21 4.84
C GLU A 255 13.52 17.32 6.01
N ALA A 256 12.71 16.33 6.38
CA ALA A 256 13.02 15.44 7.49
C ALA A 256 14.22 14.54 7.18
N TYR A 257 14.28 13.97 5.97
CA TYR A 257 15.35 13.04 5.59
C TYR A 257 16.67 13.75 5.27
N ASP A 258 16.61 15.00 4.80
CA ASP A 258 17.82 15.80 4.56
C ASP A 258 18.56 16.15 5.86
N LYS A 259 17.87 16.12 7.01
CA LYS A 259 18.45 16.35 8.35
C LYS A 259 19.03 15.09 8.99
N ILE A 260 18.80 13.89 8.44
CA ILE A 260 19.31 12.63 9.01
C ILE A 260 20.79 12.47 8.65
N GLY A 261 21.62 12.05 9.60
CA GLY A 261 23.05 11.79 9.38
C GLY A 261 23.27 10.67 8.35
N GLU A 262 24.37 10.73 7.60
CA GLU A 262 24.69 9.76 6.53
C GLU A 262 24.67 8.31 7.01
N LYS A 263 25.31 8.03 8.16
CA LYS A 263 25.35 6.70 8.77
C LYS A 263 23.94 6.16 9.06
N ASP A 264 23.02 7.02 9.46
CA ASP A 264 21.65 6.60 9.75
C ASP A 264 20.81 6.47 8.47
N LEU A 265 21.04 7.31 7.46
CA LEU A 265 20.45 7.11 6.12
C LEU A 265 20.85 5.75 5.53
N LEU A 266 22.12 5.34 5.67
CA LEU A 266 22.57 4.02 5.21
C LEU A 266 21.87 2.87 5.94
N LYS A 267 21.59 3.00 7.24
CA LYS A 267 20.78 2.01 7.97
C LYS A 267 19.35 1.95 7.44
N LEU A 268 18.76 3.09 7.11
CA LEU A 268 17.38 3.19 6.60
C LEU A 268 17.20 2.52 5.23
N LEU A 269 18.27 2.38 4.43
CA LEU A 269 18.25 1.60 3.20
C LEU A 269 18.01 0.09 3.43
N SER A 270 18.16 -0.41 4.65
CA SER A 270 17.82 -1.80 5.00
C SER A 270 16.48 -1.91 5.73
N ARG A 271 15.68 -0.84 5.77
CA ARG A 271 14.38 -0.84 6.46
C ARG A 271 13.35 -1.65 5.66
N TRP A 272 12.43 -2.29 6.38
CA TRP A 272 11.31 -3.03 5.79
C TRP A 272 10.47 -2.17 4.83
N SER A 273 10.29 -0.88 5.15
CA SER A 273 9.41 0.01 4.40
C SER A 273 10.08 0.43 3.10
N PRO A 274 9.48 0.10 1.93
CA PRO A 274 9.96 0.59 0.64
C PRO A 274 10.01 2.11 0.55
N ILE A 275 9.09 2.81 1.23
CA ILE A 275 9.01 4.27 1.24
C ILE A 275 10.19 4.87 2.02
N VAL A 276 10.55 4.25 3.15
CA VAL A 276 11.68 4.69 3.96
C VAL A 276 13.00 4.50 3.20
N ARG A 277 13.17 3.35 2.53
CA ARG A 277 14.35 3.09 1.70
C ARG A 277 14.48 4.11 0.58
N GLU A 278 13.41 4.36 -0.18
CA GLU A 278 13.42 5.35 -1.27
C GLU A 278 13.70 6.77 -0.74
N ARG A 279 13.06 7.20 0.34
CA ARG A 279 13.31 8.53 0.94
C ARG A 279 14.76 8.70 1.40
N ALA A 280 15.35 7.65 1.99
CA ALA A 280 16.75 7.67 2.39
C ALA A 280 17.69 7.70 1.18
N ALA A 281 17.43 6.88 0.16
CA ALA A 281 18.16 6.87 -1.11
C ALA A 281 18.14 8.24 -1.80
N MET A 282 16.97 8.86 -1.93
CA MET A 282 16.82 10.19 -2.49
C MET A 282 17.58 11.26 -1.68
N ALA A 283 17.60 11.17 -0.35
CA ALA A 283 18.33 12.10 0.51
C ALA A 283 19.85 12.00 0.33
N LEU A 284 20.39 10.77 0.25
CA LEU A 284 21.80 10.53 -0.07
C LEU A 284 22.15 11.13 -1.45
N GLY A 285 21.33 10.86 -2.47
CA GLY A 285 21.54 11.37 -3.82
C GLY A 285 21.50 12.90 -3.93
N ARG A 286 20.53 13.56 -3.27
CA ARG A 286 20.46 15.04 -3.21
C ARG A 286 21.71 15.65 -2.60
N ARG A 287 22.27 14.99 -1.58
CA ARG A 287 23.48 15.43 -0.88
C ARG A 287 24.77 15.10 -1.64
N GLY A 288 24.68 14.35 -2.75
CA GLY A 288 25.86 13.91 -3.50
C GLY A 288 26.72 12.89 -2.75
N VAL A 289 26.13 12.18 -1.79
CA VAL A 289 26.81 11.18 -0.97
C VAL A 289 26.78 9.84 -1.70
N SER A 290 27.97 9.31 -2.02
CA SER A 290 28.15 8.08 -2.82
C SER A 290 29.11 7.08 -2.14
N PRO A 291 28.72 6.49 -0.99
CA PRO A 291 29.52 5.49 -0.27
C PRO A 291 29.51 4.16 -1.03
N ASN A 292 30.27 4.13 -2.14
CA ASN A 292 30.28 3.02 -3.10
C ASN A 292 30.61 1.68 -2.44
N LYS A 293 31.52 1.66 -1.47
CA LYS A 293 31.91 0.44 -0.74
C LYS A 293 30.70 -0.15 0.00
N GLU A 294 30.00 0.68 0.76
CA GLU A 294 28.82 0.30 1.53
C GLU A 294 27.68 -0.16 0.59
N PHE A 295 27.46 0.52 -0.52
CA PHE A 295 26.48 0.10 -1.52
C PHE A 295 26.79 -1.28 -2.12
N ILE A 296 28.06 -1.56 -2.45
CA ILE A 296 28.49 -2.86 -2.97
C ILE A 296 28.30 -3.98 -1.93
N GLU A 297 28.66 -3.71 -0.67
CA GLU A 297 28.45 -4.65 0.44
C GLU A 297 26.96 -4.96 0.62
N MET A 298 26.11 -3.93 0.57
CA MET A 298 24.67 -4.08 0.68
C MET A 298 24.04 -4.84 -0.50
N LEU A 299 24.49 -4.61 -1.74
CA LEU A 299 24.04 -5.36 -2.93
C LEU A 299 24.36 -6.86 -2.82
N SER A 300 25.33 -7.23 -1.99
CA SER A 300 25.76 -8.62 -1.74
C SER A 300 25.10 -9.23 -0.49
N SER A 301 24.30 -8.47 0.26
CA SER A 301 23.64 -8.92 1.51
C SER A 301 22.72 -10.12 1.29
N ASN A 302 22.52 -10.99 2.28
CA ASN A 302 21.50 -12.05 2.19
C ASN A 302 20.06 -11.53 2.37
N ASN A 303 19.89 -10.25 2.73
CA ASN A 303 18.59 -9.61 2.89
C ASN A 303 18.20 -8.86 1.60
N LEU A 304 17.09 -9.25 0.98
CA LEU A 304 16.56 -8.61 -0.24
C LEU A 304 16.19 -7.14 -0.04
N GLU A 305 15.64 -6.75 1.10
CA GLU A 305 15.30 -5.35 1.41
C GLU A 305 16.54 -4.45 1.40
N THR A 306 17.66 -4.94 1.95
CA THR A 306 18.96 -4.27 1.88
C THR A 306 19.45 -4.11 0.44
N ARG A 307 19.28 -5.14 -0.40
CA ARG A 307 19.66 -5.06 -1.81
C ARG A 307 18.79 -4.09 -2.60
N TYR A 308 17.48 -4.06 -2.33
CA TYR A 308 16.57 -3.08 -2.92
C TYR A 308 16.99 -1.66 -2.55
N GLY A 309 17.23 -1.38 -1.27
CA GLY A 309 17.66 -0.05 -0.83
C GLY A 309 19.00 0.38 -1.42
N ALA A 310 19.95 -0.55 -1.60
CA ALA A 310 21.21 -0.25 -2.28
C ALA A 310 21.01 0.06 -3.76
N SER A 311 20.14 -0.67 -4.45
CA SER A 311 19.78 -0.41 -5.86
C SER A 311 19.11 0.96 -6.00
N GLN A 312 18.15 1.27 -5.12
CA GLN A 312 17.49 2.59 -5.04
C GLN A 312 18.51 3.71 -4.77
N ALA A 313 19.45 3.51 -3.84
CA ALA A 313 20.48 4.52 -3.55
C ALA A 313 21.41 4.76 -4.75
N LEU A 314 21.80 3.71 -5.45
CA LEU A 314 22.60 3.81 -6.68
C LEU A 314 21.81 4.44 -7.84
N ALA A 315 20.50 4.24 -7.91
CA ALA A 315 19.63 4.96 -8.86
C ALA A 315 19.65 6.49 -8.67
N HIS A 316 19.98 6.98 -7.46
CA HIS A 316 20.06 8.41 -7.14
C HIS A 316 21.51 8.92 -7.02
N THR A 317 22.52 8.08 -7.26
CA THR A 317 23.93 8.47 -7.18
C THR A 317 24.37 9.26 -8.41
N LYS A 318 25.27 10.22 -8.23
CA LYS A 318 25.87 10.99 -9.33
C LYS A 318 27.26 10.47 -9.73
N THR A 319 27.91 9.72 -8.85
CA THR A 319 29.30 9.28 -9.01
C THR A 319 29.44 7.80 -8.62
N PRO A 320 28.81 6.88 -9.38
CA PRO A 320 28.96 5.45 -9.13
C PRO A 320 30.38 5.00 -9.49
N SER A 321 30.93 4.07 -8.72
CA SER A 321 32.17 3.39 -9.11
C SER A 321 31.90 2.30 -10.15
N PRO A 322 32.89 1.94 -11.00
CA PRO A 322 32.75 0.81 -11.92
C PRO A 322 32.41 -0.52 -11.20
N GLU A 323 32.89 -0.72 -9.98
CA GLU A 323 32.61 -1.89 -9.16
C GLU A 323 31.14 -1.91 -8.71
N ALA A 324 30.55 -0.75 -8.38
CA ALA A 324 29.13 -0.64 -8.05
C ALA A 324 28.25 -0.96 -9.26
N VAL A 325 28.62 -0.48 -10.46
CA VAL A 325 27.95 -0.83 -11.72
C VAL A 325 28.03 -2.34 -11.98
N ASN A 326 29.20 -2.96 -11.80
CA ASN A 326 29.36 -4.40 -11.96
C ASN A 326 28.54 -5.20 -10.94
N ALA A 327 28.43 -4.72 -9.69
CA ALA A 327 27.60 -5.33 -8.67
C ALA A 327 26.11 -5.28 -9.02
N LEU A 328 25.61 -4.15 -9.55
CA LEU A 328 24.25 -4.06 -10.09
C LEU A 328 24.03 -4.99 -11.28
N ARG A 329 24.99 -5.04 -12.22
CA ARG A 329 24.90 -5.93 -13.39
C ARG A 329 24.75 -7.40 -12.98
N LYS A 330 25.51 -7.85 -11.97
CA LYS A 330 25.40 -9.21 -11.44
C LYS A 330 23.99 -9.53 -10.90
N ASN A 331 23.30 -8.53 -10.33
CA ASN A 331 21.94 -8.71 -9.82
C ASN A 331 20.88 -8.83 -10.93
N LEU A 332 21.20 -8.54 -12.19
CA LEU A 332 20.30 -8.78 -13.33
C LEU A 332 20.04 -10.27 -13.57
N ASP A 333 20.90 -11.15 -13.07
CA ASP A 333 20.74 -12.62 -13.17
C ASP A 333 20.15 -13.25 -11.90
N HIS A 334 19.71 -12.43 -10.94
CA HIS A 334 19.16 -12.93 -9.68
C HIS A 334 17.79 -13.61 -9.87
N GLU A 335 17.45 -14.58 -9.01
CA GLU A 335 16.17 -15.29 -9.06
C GLU A 335 14.97 -14.39 -8.73
N ASP A 336 15.18 -13.46 -7.80
CA ASP A 336 14.18 -12.47 -7.41
C ASP A 336 13.94 -11.44 -8.54
N LEU A 337 12.72 -11.42 -9.06
CA LEU A 337 12.29 -10.53 -10.14
C LEU A 337 12.40 -9.04 -9.77
N TRP A 338 12.08 -8.68 -8.51
CA TRP A 338 12.07 -7.28 -8.13
C TRP A 338 13.49 -6.72 -8.03
N LEU A 339 14.44 -7.52 -7.55
CA LEU A 339 15.84 -7.13 -7.51
C LEU A 339 16.40 -6.87 -8.91
N ARG A 340 16.02 -7.71 -9.87
CA ARG A 340 16.39 -7.49 -11.28
C ARG A 340 15.84 -6.16 -11.80
N ILE A 341 14.57 -5.85 -11.53
CA ILE A 341 13.93 -4.61 -11.94
C ILE A 341 14.62 -3.40 -11.30
N GLU A 342 14.80 -3.40 -9.97
CA GLU A 342 15.47 -2.31 -9.24
C GLU A 342 16.91 -2.11 -9.72
N SER A 343 17.63 -3.20 -10.01
CA SER A 343 19.01 -3.12 -10.53
C SER A 343 19.05 -2.57 -11.95
N ALA A 344 18.11 -2.99 -12.81
CA ALA A 344 17.99 -2.47 -14.18
C ALA A 344 17.61 -0.97 -14.18
N GLU A 345 16.67 -0.57 -13.31
CA GLU A 345 16.31 0.84 -13.14
C GLU A 345 17.49 1.69 -12.64
N ALA A 346 18.27 1.16 -11.69
CA ALA A 346 19.47 1.84 -11.20
C ALA A 346 20.50 2.04 -12.31
N LEU A 347 20.79 0.98 -13.10
CA LEU A 347 21.70 1.07 -14.25
C LEU A 347 21.21 2.09 -15.28
N ALA A 348 19.90 2.07 -15.60
CA ALA A 348 19.31 3.03 -16.54
C ALA A 348 19.41 4.48 -16.04
N LYS A 349 19.21 4.72 -14.74
CA LYS A 349 19.33 6.06 -14.13
C LYS A 349 20.78 6.54 -14.01
N ILE A 350 21.73 5.63 -13.79
CA ILE A 350 23.17 5.95 -13.82
C ILE A 350 23.58 6.48 -15.21
N GLY A 351 23.07 5.87 -16.28
CA GLY A 351 23.30 6.34 -17.64
C GLY A 351 24.67 5.95 -18.18
N GLU A 352 25.43 6.91 -18.71
CA GLU A 352 26.70 6.67 -19.43
C GLU A 352 27.71 5.79 -18.66
N PRO A 353 27.94 5.96 -17.33
CA PRO A 353 28.84 5.07 -16.59
C PRO A 353 28.40 3.61 -16.52
N ALA A 354 27.11 3.32 -16.78
CA ALA A 354 26.54 1.98 -16.76
C ALA A 354 26.49 1.30 -18.14
N MET A 355 27.06 1.90 -19.19
CA MET A 355 27.05 1.33 -20.55
C MET A 355 27.74 -0.05 -20.64
N SER A 356 28.67 -0.36 -19.73
CA SER A 356 29.29 -1.69 -19.61
C SER A 356 28.33 -2.80 -19.15
N ALA A 357 27.09 -2.44 -18.77
CA ALA A 357 26.04 -3.38 -18.39
C ALA A 357 25.10 -3.77 -19.54
N LEU A 358 25.23 -3.15 -20.72
CA LEU A 358 24.48 -3.56 -21.90
C LEU A 358 25.00 -4.91 -22.45
N PRO A 359 24.12 -5.74 -23.07
CA PRO A 359 24.50 -7.01 -23.70
C PRO A 359 25.50 -6.89 -24.84
#